data_AF-A0A562QU48-F1
#
_entry.id   AF-A0A562QU48-F1
#
_cell.length_a   1.000
_cell.length_b   1.000
_cell.length_c   1.000
_cell.angle_alpha   90.00
_cell.angle_beta   90.00
_cell.angle_gamma   90.00
#
_symmetry.space_group_name_H-M   'P 1'
#
loop_
_entity.id
_entity.type
_entity.pdbx_description
1 polymer ?
#
loop_
_entity_poly.entity_id
_entity_poly.type
_entity_poly.pdbx_seq_one_letter_code
_entity_poly.pdbx_strand_id
1 'polypeptide(L)'
;MQGYVARANIDHYIGLLNGNDLPPHNRDTILKLLIAEEDTLSHDLEHLEFAESRAASGRQRLNHLMGLRSAFAPGTTERAQADRLLVNFERLQTLLDELCHRLRDKVSSRGV
;
A
#
# COMPACT_ATOMS: atom_id res chain seq x y z
N MET A 1 -7.17 7.93 10.37
CA MET A 1 -8.15 9.04 10.46
C MET A 1 -8.74 9.43 9.11
N GLN A 2 -7.94 9.77 8.09
CA GLN A 2 -8.47 10.23 6.77
C GLN A 2 -9.43 9.26 6.06
N GLY A 3 -9.16 7.96 5.99
CA GLY A 3 -10.07 7.02 5.32
C GLY A 3 -11.37 6.72 6.08
N TYR A 4 -11.37 6.89 7.41
CA TYR A 4 -12.60 6.82 8.22
C TYR A 4 -13.50 8.02 7.92
N VAL A 5 -12.90 9.21 7.82
CA VAL A 5 -13.59 10.43 7.40
C VAL A 5 -14.13 10.28 5.96
N ALA A 6 -13.34 9.75 5.03
CA ALA A 6 -13.77 9.54 3.65
C ALA A 6 -15.00 8.62 3.55
N ARG A 7 -15.03 7.50 4.30
CA ARG A 7 -16.20 6.61 4.35
C ARG A 7 -17.42 7.26 4.99
N ALA A 8 -17.23 7.92 6.14
CA ALA A 8 -18.31 8.65 6.78
C ALA A 8 -18.90 9.74 5.85
N ASN A 9 -18.04 10.40 5.07
CA ASN A 9 -18.44 11.37 4.05
C ASN A 9 -19.18 10.69 2.90
N ILE A 10 -18.72 9.53 2.40
CA ILE A 10 -19.42 8.73 1.39
C ILE A 10 -20.83 8.35 1.86
N ASP A 11 -20.94 7.76 3.05
CA ASP A 11 -22.23 7.38 3.65
C ASP A 11 -23.16 8.59 3.81
N HIS A 12 -22.60 9.72 4.28
CA HIS A 12 -23.32 10.98 4.42
C HIS A 12 -23.83 11.51 3.08
N TYR A 13 -22.98 11.55 2.05
CA TYR A 13 -23.33 12.04 0.71
C TYR A 13 -24.35 11.13 0.02
N ILE A 14 -24.24 9.81 0.16
CA ILE A 14 -25.27 8.85 -0.29
C ILE A 14 -26.60 9.14 0.40
N GLY A 15 -26.58 9.38 1.72
CA GLY A 15 -27.77 9.76 2.49
C GLY A 15 -28.43 11.05 1.95
N LEU A 16 -27.64 12.08 1.65
CA LEU A 16 -28.14 13.33 1.06
C LEU A 16 -28.70 13.14 -0.35
N LEU A 17 -28.06 12.32 -1.20
CA LEU A 17 -28.50 12.05 -2.56
C LEU A 17 -29.82 11.25 -2.63
N ASN A 18 -30.12 10.50 -1.58
CA ASN A 18 -31.36 9.73 -1.41
C ASN A 18 -32.51 10.53 -0.77
N GLY A 19 -32.25 11.76 -0.32
CA GLY A 19 -33.28 12.66 0.22
C GLY A 19 -34.17 13.26 -0.87
N ASN A 20 -35.47 13.41 -0.58
CA ASN A 20 -36.46 13.89 -1.56
C ASN A 20 -36.40 15.39 -1.88
N ASP A 21 -35.72 16.19 -1.05
CA ASP A 21 -35.77 17.67 -1.13
C ASP A 21 -34.45 18.31 -1.59
N LEU A 22 -33.62 17.59 -2.36
CA LEU A 22 -32.33 18.10 -2.79
C LEU A 22 -32.44 18.91 -4.11
N PRO A 23 -32.14 20.22 -4.12
CA PRO A 23 -32.12 21.00 -5.35
C PRO A 23 -31.11 20.43 -6.36
N PRO A 24 -31.39 20.47 -7.69
CA PRO A 24 -30.52 19.88 -8.71
C PRO A 24 -29.06 20.36 -8.64
N HIS A 25 -28.82 21.64 -8.35
CA HIS A 25 -27.46 22.21 -8.23
C HIS A 25 -26.69 21.69 -7.00
N ASN A 26 -27.40 21.31 -5.93
CA ASN A 26 -26.79 20.70 -4.76
C ASN A 26 -26.48 19.22 -5.04
N ARG A 27 -27.30 18.55 -5.85
CA ARG A 27 -27.07 17.17 -6.28
C ARG A 27 -25.73 17.00 -7.01
N ASP A 28 -25.46 17.87 -7.98
CA ASP A 28 -24.21 17.84 -8.75
C ASP A 28 -22.98 18.08 -7.87
N THR A 29 -23.08 18.99 -6.91
CA THR A 29 -22.00 19.27 -5.95
C THR A 29 -21.72 18.05 -5.06
N ILE A 30 -22.76 17.41 -4.54
CA ILE A 30 -22.63 16.23 -3.68
C ILE A 30 -22.05 15.05 -4.45
N LEU A 31 -22.43 14.84 -5.72
CA LEU A 31 -21.83 13.81 -6.57
C LEU A 31 -20.33 14.03 -6.78
N LYS A 32 -19.88 15.27 -6.99
CA LYS A 32 -18.45 15.58 -7.12
C LYS A 32 -17.68 15.29 -5.83
N LEU A 33 -18.25 15.64 -4.68
CA LEU A 33 -17.64 15.36 -3.38
C LEU A 33 -17.57 13.85 -3.11
N LEU A 34 -18.63 13.11 -3.45
CA LEU A 34 -18.65 11.65 -3.36
C LEU A 34 -17.52 11.01 -4.18
N ILE A 35 -17.36 11.43 -5.44
CA ILE A 35 -16.29 10.93 -6.32
C ILE A 35 -14.90 11.21 -5.72
N ALA A 36 -14.69 12.40 -5.17
CA ALA A 36 -13.39 12.75 -4.58
C ALA A 36 -13.03 11.89 -3.35
N GLU A 37 -14.02 11.51 -2.54
CA GLU A 37 -13.79 10.61 -1.40
C GLU A 37 -13.53 9.16 -1.87
N GLU A 38 -14.24 8.68 -2.90
CA GLU A 38 -13.97 7.38 -3.54
C GLU A 38 -12.57 7.32 -4.17
N ASP A 39 -12.17 8.37 -4.90
CA ASP A 39 -10.82 8.48 -5.48
C ASP A 39 -9.74 8.41 -4.39
N THR A 40 -9.97 9.03 -3.25
CA THR A 40 -9.07 8.99 -2.10
C THR A 40 -8.92 7.57 -1.54
N LEU A 41 -10.00 6.79 -1.47
CA LEU A 41 -9.94 5.40 -1.06
C LEU A 41 -9.24 4.51 -2.10
N SER A 42 -9.47 4.76 -3.40
CA SER A 42 -8.82 4.03 -4.51
C SER A 42 -7.30 4.21 -4.49
N HIS A 43 -6.82 5.45 -4.34
CA HIS A 43 -5.39 5.74 -4.35
C HIS A 43 -4.62 5.00 -3.24
N ASP A 44 -5.23 4.84 -2.07
CA ASP A 44 -4.62 4.11 -0.97
C ASP A 44 -4.57 2.58 -1.21
N LEU A 45 -5.52 2.02 -1.94
CA LEU A 45 -5.48 0.62 -2.38
C LEU A 45 -4.41 0.40 -3.44
N GLU A 46 -4.31 1.30 -4.43
CA GLU A 46 -3.25 1.26 -5.45
C GLU A 46 -1.85 1.34 -4.82
N HIS A 47 -1.67 2.21 -3.82
CA HIS A 47 -0.42 2.32 -3.09
C HIS A 47 -0.08 1.03 -2.31
N LEU A 48 -1.08 0.37 -1.71
CA LEU A 48 -0.90 -0.91 -1.03
C LEU A 48 -0.48 -2.00 -2.02
N GLU A 49 -1.21 -2.15 -3.14
CA GLU A 49 -0.90 -3.15 -4.18
C GLU A 49 0.51 -2.94 -4.74
N PHE A 50 0.88 -1.69 -5.04
CA PHE A 50 2.23 -1.37 -5.50
C PHE A 50 3.29 -1.76 -4.48
N ALA A 51 3.11 -1.39 -3.20
CA ALA A 51 4.07 -1.72 -2.15
C ALA A 51 4.21 -3.24 -1.96
N GLU A 52 3.09 -3.98 -1.97
CA GLU A 52 3.08 -5.44 -1.83
C GLU A 52 3.76 -6.14 -3.00
N SER A 53 3.53 -5.68 -4.23
CA SER A 53 4.20 -6.18 -5.44
C SER A 53 5.72 -5.97 -5.37
N ARG A 54 6.16 -4.79 -4.90
CA ARG A 54 7.59 -4.49 -4.70
C ARG A 54 8.21 -5.33 -3.60
N ALA A 55 7.50 -5.53 -2.49
CA ALA A 55 7.95 -6.40 -1.40
C ALA A 55 8.08 -7.86 -1.86
N ALA A 56 7.12 -8.37 -2.65
CA ALA A 56 7.18 -9.72 -3.21
C ALA A 56 8.38 -9.90 -4.16
N SER A 57 8.59 -8.94 -5.05
CA SER A 57 9.76 -8.93 -5.94
C SER A 57 11.08 -8.87 -5.16
N GLY A 58 11.12 -8.09 -4.07
CA GLY A 58 12.26 -8.00 -3.17
C GLY A 58 12.60 -9.35 -2.51
N ARG A 59 11.60 -10.06 -1.99
CA ARG A 59 11.77 -11.40 -1.40
C ARG A 59 12.32 -12.41 -2.41
N GLN A 60 11.81 -12.40 -3.64
CA GLN A 60 12.34 -13.26 -4.72
C GLN A 60 13.82 -12.97 -4.99
N ARG A 61 14.20 -11.69 -5.05
CA ARG A 61 15.59 -11.28 -5.27
C ARG A 61 16.50 -11.67 -4.11
N LEU A 62 16.03 -11.53 -2.87
CA LEU A 62 16.77 -11.99 -1.69
C LEU A 62 17.02 -13.49 -1.73
N ASN A 63 15.99 -14.29 -2.01
CA ASN A 63 16.12 -15.74 -2.14
C ASN A 63 17.15 -16.12 -3.21
N HIS A 64 17.14 -15.42 -4.35
CA HIS A 64 18.13 -15.61 -5.41
C HIS A 64 19.56 -15.29 -4.94
N LEU A 65 19.75 -14.14 -4.27
CA LEU A 65 21.06 -13.73 -3.73
C LEU A 65 21.57 -14.70 -2.65
N MET A 66 20.68 -15.23 -1.81
CA MET A 66 21.02 -16.26 -0.82
C MET A 66 21.49 -17.55 -1.48
N GLY A 67 20.83 -17.95 -2.57
CA GLY A 67 21.26 -19.08 -3.40
C GLY A 67 22.64 -18.86 -4.01
N LEU A 68 22.87 -17.69 -4.61
CA LEU A 68 24.15 -17.33 -5.21
C LEU A 68 25.29 -17.27 -4.17
N ARG A 69 25.04 -16.68 -3.00
CA ARG A 69 25.96 -16.66 -1.87
C ARG A 69 26.31 -18.08 -1.38
N SER A 70 25.34 -18.99 -1.41
CA SER A 70 25.54 -20.39 -1.01
C SER A 70 26.36 -21.20 -2.02
N ALA A 71 26.38 -20.79 -3.30
CA ALA A 71 27.17 -21.42 -4.35
C ALA A 71 28.67 -21.09 -4.26
N PHE A 72 29.06 -19.97 -3.62
CA PHE A 72 30.46 -19.62 -3.43
C PHE A 72 31.05 -20.32 -2.21
N ALA A 73 32.30 -20.78 -2.33
CA ALA A 73 33.01 -21.40 -1.22
C ALA A 73 33.23 -20.40 -0.05
N PRO A 74 33.24 -20.88 1.21
CA PRO A 74 33.59 -20.05 2.35
C PRO A 74 34.97 -19.38 2.17
N GLY A 75 35.08 -18.12 2.58
CA GLY A 75 36.34 -17.37 2.55
C GLY A 75 36.71 -16.74 1.21
N THR A 76 35.93 -16.95 0.13
CA THR A 76 36.21 -16.28 -1.14
C THR A 76 35.72 -14.84 -1.15
N THR A 77 36.35 -14.02 -1.98
CA THR A 77 35.99 -12.62 -2.18
C THR A 77 34.57 -12.48 -2.72
N GLU A 78 34.14 -13.38 -3.60
CA GLU A 78 32.79 -13.41 -4.17
C GLU A 78 31.73 -13.65 -3.09
N ARG A 79 32.01 -14.58 -2.15
CA ARG A 79 31.10 -14.83 -1.02
C ARG A 79 31.03 -13.62 -0.09
N ALA A 80 32.16 -12.98 0.20
CA ALA A 80 32.20 -11.77 1.02
C ALA A 80 31.45 -10.59 0.36
N GLN A 81 31.53 -10.45 -0.96
CA GLN A 81 30.76 -9.45 -1.71
C GLN A 81 29.26 -9.77 -1.70
N ALA A 82 28.89 -11.04 -1.90
CA ALA A 82 27.50 -11.49 -1.83
C ALA A 82 26.91 -11.25 -0.43
N ASP A 83 27.67 -11.50 0.65
CA ASP A 83 27.26 -11.21 2.03
C ASP A 83 26.95 -9.72 2.25
N ARG A 84 27.80 -8.81 1.74
CA ARG A 84 27.57 -7.37 1.85
C ARG A 84 26.31 -6.93 1.10
N LEU A 85 26.09 -7.48 -0.09
CA LEU A 85 24.89 -7.20 -0.87
C LEU A 85 23.65 -7.71 -0.15
N LEU A 86 23.70 -8.93 0.40
CA LEU A 86 22.59 -9.51 1.16
C LEU A 86 22.16 -8.63 2.32
N VAL A 87 23.09 -8.14 3.15
CA VAL A 87 22.76 -7.24 4.27
C VAL A 87 22.00 -5.99 3.80
N ASN A 88 22.39 -5.41 2.66
CA ASN A 88 21.71 -4.24 2.12
C ASN A 88 20.31 -4.58 1.61
N PHE A 89 20.15 -5.71 0.93
CA PHE A 89 18.84 -6.15 0.44
C PHE A 89 17.90 -6.59 1.57
N GLU A 90 18.43 -7.18 2.64
CA GLU A 90 17.66 -7.55 3.83
C GLU A 90 17.08 -6.31 4.50
N ARG A 91 17.90 -5.26 4.68
CA ARG A 91 17.42 -3.97 5.23
C ARG A 91 16.34 -3.35 4.35
N LEU A 92 16.54 -3.33 3.02
CA LEU A 92 15.54 -2.83 2.09
C LEU A 92 14.24 -3.63 2.18
N GLN A 93 14.33 -4.96 2.31
CA GLN A 93 13.18 -5.82 2.44
C GLN A 93 12.41 -5.55 3.73
N THR A 94 13.09 -5.38 4.86
CA THR A 94 12.45 -4.99 6.13
C THR A 94 11.65 -3.70 5.98
N LEU A 95 12.22 -2.67 5.34
CA LEU A 95 11.52 -1.39 5.10
C LEU A 95 10.28 -1.55 4.22
N LEU A 96 10.36 -2.39 3.17
CA LEU A 96 9.23 -2.68 2.30
C LEU A 96 8.12 -3.45 3.03
N ASP A 97 8.49 -4.43 3.84
CA ASP A 97 7.52 -5.20 4.63
C ASP A 97 6.86 -4.31 5.70
N GLU A 98 7.61 -3.45 6.40
CA GLU A 98 7.05 -2.45 7.31
C GLU A 98 6.09 -1.48 6.61
N LEU A 99 6.44 -1.01 5.41
CA LEU A 99 5.56 -0.17 4.62
C LEU A 99 4.25 -0.89 4.26
N CYS A 100 4.34 -2.15 3.84
CA CYS A 100 3.15 -2.97 3.55
C CYS A 100 2.27 -3.14 4.80
N HIS A 101 2.87 -3.39 5.97
CA HIS A 101 2.11 -3.47 7.23
C HIS A 101 1.41 -2.15 7.55
N ARG A 102 2.12 -1.01 7.48
CA ARG A 102 1.51 0.30 7.73
C ARG A 102 0.39 0.63 6.75
N LEU A 103 0.55 0.30 5.47
CA LEU A 103 -0.49 0.52 4.45
C LEU A 103 -1.68 -0.41 4.67
N ARG A 104 -1.45 -1.67 5.02
CA ARG A 104 -2.52 -2.62 5.36
C ARG A 104 -3.28 -2.13 6.59
N ASP A 105 -2.60 -1.71 7.65
CA ASP A 105 -3.25 -1.11 8.82
C ASP A 105 -4.03 0.15 8.44
N LYS A 106 -3.46 1.01 7.58
CA LYS A 106 -4.14 2.21 7.06
C LYS A 106 -5.41 1.86 6.28
N VAL A 107 -5.43 0.76 5.51
CA VAL A 107 -6.59 0.30 4.74
C VAL A 107 -7.59 -0.44 5.64
N SER A 108 -7.13 -1.35 6.51
CA SER A 108 -7.95 -2.16 7.41
C SER A 108 -8.60 -1.37 8.53
N SER A 109 -7.93 -0.34 9.07
CA SER A 109 -8.53 0.63 10.01
C SER A 109 -9.63 1.49 9.38
N ARG A 110 -9.90 1.33 8.08
CA ARG A 110 -11.05 1.90 7.39
C ARG A 110 -12.19 0.89 7.27
N GLY A 111 -11.91 -0.40 7.38
CA GLY A 111 -12.84 -1.51 7.18
C GLY A 111 -13.68 -1.89 8.40
N VAL A 112 -13.41 -1.30 9.57
CA VAL A 112 -14.12 -1.51 10.84
C VAL A 112 -14.81 -0.21 11.27
#